data_AF-A0A3A6QZU6-F1
#
_entry.id   AF-A0A3A6QZU6-F1
#
_cell.length_a   1.000
_cell.length_b   1.000
_cell.length_c   1.000
_cell.angle_alpha   90.00
_cell.angle_beta   90.00
_cell.angle_gamma   90.00
#
_symmetry.space_group_name_H-M   'P 1'
#
loop_
_entity.id
_entity.type
_entity.pdbx_description
1 polymer ?
#
loop_
_entity_poly.entity_id
_entity_poly.type
_entity_poly.pdbx_seq_one_letter_code
_entity_poly.pdbx_strand_id
1 'polypeptide(L)'
;MTRLRAICAAVALVCASGQALAATASHEASAVAFLKLAHADQLGAPIYMQAQQMFAQRFAETKAPDSKKAVLEKYQAQANAALDKAIGWDKLQPDMVKLYTDNFSEQELKDLVAFYQSPLGKKVQAKMPQISQQSFQMTQEKLQPAVPAVTKLLESMTNELAPAGKGAAAPAAPAKKP
;
A
#
# COMPACT_ATOMS: atom_id res chain seq x y z
N MET A 1 36.89 -48.44 -20.36
CA MET A 1 36.65 -47.05 -20.82
C MET A 1 35.21 -46.56 -20.68
N THR A 2 34.20 -47.44 -20.57
CA THR A 2 32.78 -47.09 -20.39
C THR A 2 32.45 -46.57 -18.99
N ARG A 3 33.09 -47.08 -17.93
CA ARG A 3 32.85 -46.61 -16.55
C ARG A 3 33.43 -45.22 -16.25
N LEU A 4 34.54 -44.84 -16.89
CA LEU A 4 35.14 -43.51 -16.73
C LEU A 4 34.28 -42.41 -17.39
N ARG A 5 33.67 -42.72 -18.54
CA ARG A 5 32.71 -41.83 -19.22
C ARG A 5 31.40 -41.64 -18.46
N ALA A 6 30.91 -42.69 -17.78
CA ALA A 6 29.73 -42.61 -16.94
C ALA A 6 29.94 -41.74 -15.69
N ILE A 7 31.14 -41.75 -15.10
CA ILE A 7 31.49 -40.93 -13.94
C ILE A 7 31.60 -39.44 -14.32
N CYS A 8 32.22 -39.12 -15.47
CA CYS A 8 32.29 -37.73 -15.95
C CYS A 8 30.91 -37.13 -16.27
N ALA A 9 29.97 -37.93 -16.77
CA ALA A 9 28.61 -37.48 -17.03
C ALA A 9 27.81 -37.22 -15.73
N ALA A 10 28.02 -38.02 -14.68
CA ALA A 10 27.37 -37.82 -13.39
C ALA A 10 27.89 -36.57 -12.64
N VAL A 11 29.19 -36.27 -12.73
CA VAL A 11 29.78 -35.07 -12.10
C VAL A 11 29.34 -33.78 -12.79
N ALA A 12 29.18 -33.79 -14.12
CA ALA A 12 28.71 -32.63 -14.87
C ALA A 12 27.25 -32.24 -14.54
N LEU A 13 26.39 -33.23 -14.28
CA LEU A 13 24.99 -33.00 -13.89
C LEU A 13 24.86 -32.38 -12.49
N VAL A 14 25.73 -32.75 -11.54
CA VAL A 14 25.73 -32.19 -10.18
C VAL A 14 26.20 -30.72 -10.18
N CYS A 15 27.16 -30.35 -11.02
CA CYS A 15 27.66 -28.97 -11.11
C CYS A 15 26.63 -27.99 -11.70
N ALA A 16 25.80 -28.44 -12.66
CA ALA A 16 24.79 -27.59 -13.29
C ALA A 16 23.63 -27.24 -12.33
N SER A 17 23.22 -28.18 -11.48
CA SER A 17 22.15 -27.96 -10.48
C SER A 17 22.56 -26.95 -9.40
N GLY A 18 23.83 -26.95 -8.99
CA GLY A 18 24.34 -26.02 -7.97
C GLY A 18 24.35 -24.56 -8.43
N GLN A 19 24.68 -24.30 -9.70
CA GLN A 19 24.69 -22.94 -10.25
C GLN A 19 23.28 -22.37 -10.40
N ALA A 20 22.31 -23.18 -10.83
CA ALA A 20 20.92 -22.75 -10.95
C ALA A 20 20.31 -22.40 -9.59
N LEU A 21 20.51 -23.25 -8.58
CA LEU A 21 20.03 -22.98 -7.21
C LEU A 21 20.69 -21.75 -6.59
N ALA A 22 21.99 -21.56 -6.82
CA ALA A 22 22.71 -20.39 -6.33
C ALA A 22 22.21 -19.08 -6.98
N ALA A 23 21.92 -19.09 -8.28
CA ALA A 23 21.37 -17.93 -8.99
C ALA A 23 19.95 -17.58 -8.53
N THR A 24 19.09 -18.58 -8.29
CA THR A 24 17.75 -18.33 -7.72
C THR A 24 17.86 -17.74 -6.32
N ALA A 25 18.74 -18.28 -5.46
CA ALA A 25 18.93 -17.78 -4.10
C ALA A 25 19.49 -16.34 -4.07
N SER A 26 20.39 -15.97 -4.98
CA SER A 26 20.93 -14.60 -5.06
C SER A 26 19.89 -13.59 -5.55
N HIS A 27 19.02 -14.01 -6.48
CA HIS A 27 17.93 -13.19 -6.98
C HIS A 27 16.88 -12.94 -5.89
N GLU A 28 16.43 -13.98 -5.19
CA GLU A 28 15.51 -13.86 -4.06
C GLU A 28 16.08 -13.00 -2.94
N ALA A 29 17.36 -13.15 -2.60
CA ALA A 29 18.02 -12.33 -1.59
C ALA A 29 18.02 -10.83 -1.97
N SER A 30 18.19 -10.52 -3.25
CA SER A 30 18.13 -9.14 -3.75
C SER A 30 16.73 -8.56 -3.62
N ALA A 31 15.68 -9.36 -3.89
CA ALA A 31 14.29 -8.95 -3.66
C ALA A 31 13.99 -8.73 -2.18
N VAL A 32 14.42 -9.61 -1.28
CA VAL A 32 14.26 -9.43 0.17
C VAL A 32 14.93 -8.15 0.66
N ALA A 33 16.14 -7.86 0.19
CA ALA A 33 16.86 -6.64 0.54
C ALA A 33 16.09 -5.38 0.09
N PHE A 34 15.55 -5.40 -1.14
CA PHE A 34 14.73 -4.31 -1.65
C PHE A 34 13.43 -4.12 -0.85
N LEU A 35 12.68 -5.20 -0.60
CA LEU A 35 11.42 -5.18 0.14
C LEU A 35 11.57 -4.58 1.55
N LYS A 36 12.68 -4.92 2.22
CA LYS A 36 13.02 -4.34 3.52
C LYS A 36 13.28 -2.84 3.45
N LEU A 37 14.01 -2.38 2.42
CA LEU A 37 14.24 -0.95 2.20
C LEU A 37 12.96 -0.21 1.84
N ALA A 38 12.07 -0.86 1.10
CA ALA A 38 10.76 -0.31 0.72
C ALA A 38 9.73 -0.31 1.86
N HIS A 39 10.07 -0.83 3.05
CA HIS A 39 9.16 -0.99 4.18
C HIS A 39 7.91 -1.81 3.84
N ALA A 40 8.08 -2.87 3.03
CA ALA A 40 6.98 -3.74 2.62
C ALA A 40 6.31 -4.46 3.82
N ASP A 41 7.03 -4.63 4.93
CA ASP A 41 6.51 -5.15 6.19
C ASP A 41 5.45 -4.24 6.83
N GLN A 42 5.43 -2.96 6.48
CA GLN A 42 4.47 -1.98 7.00
C GLN A 42 3.20 -1.87 6.16
N LEU A 43 3.08 -2.58 5.02
CA LEU A 43 1.90 -2.52 4.15
C LEU A 43 0.60 -2.91 4.86
N GLY A 44 0.69 -3.83 5.82
CA GLY A 44 -0.44 -4.25 6.63
C GLY A 44 -0.83 -3.26 7.72
N ALA A 45 0.06 -2.36 8.15
CA ALA A 45 -0.13 -1.53 9.36
C ALA A 45 -1.45 -0.74 9.40
N PRO A 46 -1.93 -0.13 8.30
CA PRO A 46 -3.24 0.55 8.30
C PRO A 46 -4.40 -0.38 8.66
N ILE A 47 -4.34 -1.65 8.28
CA ILE A 47 -5.38 -2.66 8.57
C ILE A 47 -5.43 -2.96 10.07
N TYR A 48 -4.26 -3.12 10.70
CA TYR A 48 -4.16 -3.31 12.16
C TYR A 48 -4.70 -2.10 12.91
N MET A 49 -4.30 -0.90 12.50
CA MET A 49 -4.79 0.35 13.10
C MET A 49 -6.31 0.49 12.97
N GLN A 50 -6.86 0.18 11.80
CA GLN A 50 -8.30 0.24 11.56
C GLN A 50 -9.06 -0.74 12.46
N ALA A 51 -8.56 -1.97 12.61
CA ALA A 51 -9.15 -2.95 13.52
C ALA A 51 -9.12 -2.47 14.97
N GLN A 52 -7.97 -1.95 15.43
CA GLN A 52 -7.84 -1.39 16.79
C GLN A 52 -8.81 -0.24 17.04
N GLN A 53 -8.95 0.68 16.08
CA GLN A 53 -9.89 1.80 16.16
C GLN A 53 -11.34 1.32 16.22
N MET A 54 -11.71 0.30 15.44
CA MET A 54 -13.05 -0.27 15.47
C MET A 54 -13.40 -0.82 16.87
N PHE A 55 -12.49 -1.56 17.51
CA PHE A 55 -12.72 -2.05 18.88
C PHE A 55 -12.79 -0.91 19.90
N ALA A 56 -11.92 0.10 19.79
CA ALA A 56 -11.91 1.25 20.67
C ALA A 56 -13.22 2.06 20.55
N GLN A 57 -13.71 2.25 19.32
CA GLN A 57 -14.99 2.91 19.06
C GLN A 57 -16.15 2.13 19.70
N ARG A 58 -16.21 0.81 19.51
CA ARG A 58 -17.25 -0.03 20.14
C ARG A 58 -17.21 0.06 21.67
N PHE A 59 -16.01 0.02 22.27
CA PHE A 59 -15.86 0.17 23.71
C PHE A 59 -16.41 1.52 24.20
N ALA A 60 -16.09 2.61 23.50
CA ALA A 60 -16.63 3.94 23.81
C ALA A 60 -18.16 4.01 23.65
N GLU A 61 -18.72 3.42 22.60
CA GLU A 61 -20.17 3.35 22.36
C GLU A 61 -20.92 2.63 23.49
N THR A 62 -20.32 1.59 24.08
CA THR A 62 -20.92 0.89 25.24
C THR A 62 -20.90 1.70 26.53
N LYS A 63 -20.20 2.84 26.57
CA LYS A 63 -19.95 3.65 27.78
C LYS A 63 -19.36 2.80 28.92
N ALA A 64 -18.56 1.80 28.57
CA ALA A 64 -17.94 0.92 29.56
C ALA A 64 -17.00 1.72 30.48
N PRO A 65 -16.95 1.39 31.78
CA PRO A 65 -16.04 2.06 32.70
C PRO A 65 -14.58 1.70 32.40
N ASP A 66 -13.67 2.59 32.77
CA ASP A 66 -12.23 2.42 32.59
C ASP A 66 -11.66 1.14 33.22
N SER A 67 -12.29 0.62 34.28
CA SER A 67 -11.93 -0.67 34.89
C SER A 67 -12.08 -1.86 33.94
N LYS A 68 -12.77 -1.70 32.81
CA LYS A 68 -12.94 -2.72 31.77
C LYS A 68 -11.98 -2.55 30.58
N LYS A 69 -11.03 -1.60 30.61
CA LYS A 69 -10.02 -1.42 29.54
C LYS A 69 -9.23 -2.69 29.23
N ALA A 70 -8.93 -3.52 30.23
CA ALA A 70 -8.28 -4.81 30.02
C ALA A 70 -9.07 -5.76 29.10
N VAL A 71 -10.40 -5.63 29.02
CA VAL A 71 -11.23 -6.39 28.08
C VAL A 71 -11.00 -5.90 26.66
N LEU A 72 -11.00 -4.58 26.43
CA LEU A 72 -10.67 -4.00 25.13
C LEU A 72 -9.29 -4.44 24.65
N GLU A 73 -8.27 -4.31 25.51
CA GLU A 73 -6.90 -4.71 25.20
C GLU A 73 -6.80 -6.19 24.83
N LYS A 74 -7.47 -7.07 25.58
CA LYS A 74 -7.54 -8.51 25.28
C LYS A 74 -8.09 -8.77 23.88
N TYR A 75 -9.21 -8.15 23.50
CA TYR A 75 -9.82 -8.37 22.20
C TYR A 75 -9.02 -7.73 21.06
N GLN A 76 -8.40 -6.58 21.28
CA GLN A 76 -7.46 -5.99 20.32
C GLN A 76 -6.24 -6.89 20.09
N ALA A 77 -5.68 -7.49 21.14
CA ALA A 77 -4.58 -8.45 21.00
C ALA A 77 -5.01 -9.72 20.24
N GLN A 78 -6.23 -10.22 20.50
CA GLN A 78 -6.77 -11.35 19.74
C GLN A 78 -7.00 -11.02 18.26
N ALA A 79 -7.48 -9.81 17.97
CA ALA A 79 -7.65 -9.34 16.59
C ALA A 79 -6.29 -9.23 15.88
N ASN A 80 -5.29 -8.64 16.52
CA ASN A 80 -3.92 -8.59 15.98
C ASN A 80 -3.38 -9.99 15.70
N ALA A 81 -3.53 -10.94 16.63
CA ALA A 81 -3.08 -12.31 16.42
C ALA A 81 -3.83 -13.04 15.28
N ALA A 82 -5.10 -12.70 15.04
CA ALA A 82 -5.85 -13.21 13.90
C ALA A 82 -5.36 -12.60 12.58
N LEU A 83 -5.06 -11.30 12.57
CA LEU A 83 -4.49 -10.60 11.42
C LEU A 83 -3.08 -11.13 11.11
N ASP A 84 -2.22 -11.32 12.10
CA ASP A 84 -0.87 -11.88 11.92
C ASP A 84 -0.92 -13.25 11.23
N LYS A 85 -1.88 -14.10 11.58
CA LYS A 85 -2.06 -15.41 10.92
C LYS A 85 -2.45 -15.30 9.45
N ALA A 86 -3.11 -14.22 9.05
CA ALA A 86 -3.64 -14.03 7.70
C ALA A 86 -2.69 -13.20 6.82
N ILE A 87 -2.15 -12.11 7.36
CA ILE A 87 -1.41 -11.07 6.63
C ILE A 87 -0.10 -10.70 7.32
N GLY A 88 0.35 -11.48 8.31
CA GLY A 88 1.66 -11.28 8.93
C GLY A 88 2.78 -11.32 7.88
N TRP A 89 3.86 -10.60 8.14
CA TRP A 89 4.96 -10.50 7.18
C TRP A 89 5.56 -11.86 6.82
N ASP A 90 5.58 -12.82 7.75
CA ASP A 90 6.02 -14.20 7.50
C ASP A 90 5.14 -14.95 6.48
N LYS A 91 3.87 -14.53 6.33
CA LYS A 91 2.93 -15.06 5.33
C LYS A 91 3.05 -14.36 3.99
N LEU A 92 3.23 -13.04 4.00
CA LEU A 92 3.27 -12.23 2.78
C LEU A 92 4.64 -12.21 2.10
N GLN A 93 5.73 -12.34 2.87
CA GLN A 93 7.08 -12.21 2.34
C GLN A 93 7.37 -13.16 1.17
N PRO A 94 7.04 -14.47 1.21
CA PRO A 94 7.33 -15.37 0.09
C PRO A 94 6.64 -14.94 -1.22
N ASP A 95 5.37 -14.56 -1.14
CA ASP A 95 4.60 -14.10 -2.30
C ASP A 95 5.14 -12.76 -2.83
N MET A 96 5.56 -11.87 -1.92
CA MET A 96 6.21 -10.61 -2.29
C MET A 96 7.56 -10.83 -2.96
N VAL A 97 8.41 -11.70 -2.41
CA VAL A 97 9.69 -12.04 -3.04
C VAL A 97 9.46 -12.56 -4.44
N LYS A 98 8.54 -13.52 -4.61
CA LYS A 98 8.17 -14.08 -5.91
C LYS A 98 7.69 -12.99 -6.87
N LEU A 99 6.78 -12.12 -6.42
CA LEU A 99 6.26 -11.02 -7.24
C LEU A 99 7.39 -10.14 -7.77
N TYR A 100 8.37 -9.79 -6.94
CA TYR A 100 9.48 -8.94 -7.36
C TYR A 100 10.48 -9.68 -8.25
N THR A 101 10.80 -10.94 -7.96
CA THR A 101 11.71 -11.73 -8.82
C THR A 101 11.09 -12.05 -10.19
N ASP A 102 9.76 -12.11 -10.30
CA ASP A 102 9.07 -12.30 -11.57
C ASP A 102 9.08 -11.04 -12.45
N ASN A 103 9.24 -9.84 -11.85
CA ASN A 103 9.10 -8.56 -12.55
C ASN A 103 10.42 -7.79 -12.73
N PHE A 104 11.44 -8.11 -11.94
CA PHE A 104 12.74 -7.45 -12.00
C PHE A 104 13.85 -8.50 -12.06
N SER A 105 14.86 -8.24 -12.87
CA SER A 105 16.09 -9.01 -12.85
C SER A 105 16.85 -8.80 -11.53
N GLU A 106 17.75 -9.73 -11.21
CA GLU A 106 18.61 -9.61 -10.03
C GLU A 106 19.42 -8.30 -10.05
N GLN A 107 19.93 -7.89 -11.22
CA GLN A 107 20.72 -6.67 -11.34
C GLN A 107 19.87 -5.41 -11.08
N GLU A 108 18.65 -5.35 -11.61
CA GLU A 108 17.75 -4.22 -11.37
C GLU A 108 17.37 -4.10 -9.88
N LEU A 109 17.13 -5.24 -9.20
CA LEU A 109 16.89 -5.24 -7.76
C LEU A 109 18.11 -4.74 -6.97
N LYS A 110 19.33 -5.16 -7.35
CA LYS A 110 20.56 -4.66 -6.74
C LYS A 110 20.74 -3.16 -6.96
N ASP A 111 20.45 -2.67 -8.16
CA ASP A 111 20.57 -1.25 -8.49
C ASP A 111 19.53 -0.41 -7.71
N LEU A 112 18.30 -0.92 -7.56
CA LEU A 112 17.29 -0.31 -6.70
C LEU A 112 17.75 -0.26 -5.23
N VAL A 113 18.28 -1.36 -4.71
CA VAL A 113 18.85 -1.41 -3.35
C VAL A 113 19.96 -0.36 -3.19
N ALA A 114 20.91 -0.31 -4.12
CA ALA A 114 22.02 0.65 -4.09
C ALA A 114 21.51 2.10 -4.13
N PHE A 115 20.53 2.39 -4.98
CA PHE A 115 19.92 3.71 -5.06
C PHE A 115 19.26 4.10 -3.73
N TYR A 116 18.36 3.28 -3.18
CA TYR A 116 17.65 3.61 -1.93
C TYR A 116 18.55 3.63 -0.69
N GLN A 117 19.71 2.97 -0.72
CA GLN A 117 20.71 3.08 0.34
C GLN A 117 21.55 4.37 0.27
N SER A 118 21.66 4.98 -0.92
CA SER A 118 22.42 6.22 -1.12
C SER A 118 21.82 7.39 -0.33
N PRO A 119 22.61 8.44 -0.02
CA PRO A 119 22.10 9.65 0.63
C PRO A 119 20.94 10.30 -0.15
N LEU A 120 21.00 10.25 -1.48
CA LEU A 120 19.94 10.77 -2.35
C LEU A 120 18.68 9.91 -2.26
N GLY A 121 18.79 8.58 -2.38
CA GLY A 121 17.66 7.67 -2.32
C GLY A 121 16.91 7.74 -0.98
N LYS A 122 17.65 7.80 0.13
CA LYS A 122 17.07 8.03 1.47
C LYS A 122 16.32 9.37 1.55
N LYS A 123 16.90 10.44 0.98
CA LYS A 123 16.24 11.75 0.92
C LYS A 123 14.97 11.71 0.08
N VAL A 124 15.00 11.02 -1.07
CA VAL A 124 13.83 10.80 -1.93
C VAL A 124 12.74 10.06 -1.15
N GLN A 125 13.07 8.93 -0.51
CA GLN A 125 12.11 8.15 0.27
C GLN A 125 11.47 8.96 1.41
N ALA A 126 12.26 9.79 2.11
CA ALA A 126 11.75 10.62 3.19
C ALA A 126 10.94 11.84 2.71
N LYS A 127 11.25 12.41 1.54
CA LYS A 127 10.67 13.68 1.07
C LYS A 127 9.55 13.53 0.07
N MET A 128 9.51 12.46 -0.72
CA MET A 128 8.48 12.30 -1.76
C MET A 128 7.05 12.33 -1.21
N PRO A 129 6.71 11.66 -0.07
CA PRO A 129 5.36 11.77 0.49
C PRO A 129 4.98 13.22 0.84
N GLN A 130 5.91 13.98 1.41
CA GLN A 130 5.71 15.40 1.74
C GLN A 130 5.53 16.23 0.46
N ILE A 131 6.36 16.01 -0.56
CA ILE A 131 6.26 16.71 -1.84
C ILE A 131 4.90 16.42 -2.49
N SER A 132 4.48 15.15 -2.56
CA SER A 132 3.17 14.76 -3.10
C SER A 132 2.01 15.43 -2.35
N GLN A 133 2.09 15.49 -1.01
CA GLN A 133 1.09 16.19 -0.19
C GLN A 133 1.03 17.70 -0.51
N GLN A 134 2.19 18.35 -0.60
CA GLN A 134 2.28 19.77 -0.95
C GLN A 134 1.78 20.04 -2.38
N SER A 135 2.08 19.15 -3.33
CA SER A 135 1.55 19.24 -4.69
C SER A 135 0.03 19.17 -4.71
N PHE A 136 -0.57 18.25 -3.96
CA PHE A 136 -2.02 18.14 -3.86
C PHE A 136 -2.67 19.40 -3.27
N GLN A 137 -2.09 19.94 -2.18
CA GLN A 137 -2.56 21.18 -1.55
C GLN A 137 -2.52 22.36 -2.54
N MET A 138 -1.41 22.52 -3.25
CA MET A 138 -1.26 23.55 -4.27
C MET A 138 -2.31 23.43 -5.39
N THR A 139 -2.62 22.21 -5.84
CA THR A 139 -3.67 21.98 -6.84
C THR A 139 -5.04 22.36 -6.30
N GLN A 140 -5.35 22.01 -5.04
CA GLN A 140 -6.63 22.37 -4.41
C GLN A 140 -6.80 23.89 -4.29
N GLU A 141 -5.75 24.62 -3.88
CA GLU A 141 -5.74 26.08 -3.80
C GLU A 141 -6.01 26.72 -5.16
N LYS A 142 -5.40 26.19 -6.23
CA LYS A 142 -5.61 26.68 -7.60
C LYS A 142 -6.99 26.34 -8.17
N LEU A 143 -7.63 25.27 -7.70
CA LEU A 143 -8.97 24.87 -8.11
C LEU A 143 -10.07 25.71 -7.45
N GLN A 144 -9.86 26.20 -6.22
CA GLN A 144 -10.88 26.97 -5.49
C GLN A 144 -11.51 28.11 -6.32
N PRO A 145 -10.73 28.97 -7.01
CA PRO A 145 -11.30 30.04 -7.83
C PRO A 145 -12.08 29.56 -9.07
N ALA A 146 -11.83 28.33 -9.54
CA ALA A 146 -12.52 27.76 -10.69
C ALA A 146 -13.87 27.12 -10.32
N VAL A 147 -14.10 26.80 -9.04
CA VAL A 147 -15.34 26.16 -8.57
C VAL A 147 -16.60 26.92 -8.99
N PRO A 148 -16.72 28.26 -8.80
CA PRO A 148 -17.92 28.99 -9.21
C PRO A 148 -18.18 28.94 -10.72
N ALA A 149 -17.12 28.95 -11.53
CA ALA A 149 -17.25 28.88 -12.99
C ALA A 149 -17.79 27.50 -13.42
N VAL A 150 -17.30 26.42 -12.80
CA VAL A 150 -17.81 25.06 -13.04
C VAL A 150 -19.26 24.93 -12.58
N THR A 151 -19.60 25.44 -11.39
CA THR A 151 -21.00 25.44 -10.89
C THR A 151 -21.92 26.17 -11.86
N LYS A 152 -21.51 27.33 -12.37
CA LYS A 152 -22.29 28.10 -13.36
C LYS A 152 -22.51 27.31 -14.65
N LEU A 153 -21.48 26.62 -15.15
CA LEU A 153 -21.61 25.77 -16.35
C LEU A 153 -22.60 24.62 -16.12
N LEU A 154 -22.56 23.99 -14.94
CA LEU A 154 -23.52 22.95 -14.57
C LEU A 154 -24.96 23.48 -14.49
N GLU A 155 -25.16 24.67 -13.93
CA GLU A 155 -26.46 25.34 -13.91
C GLU A 155 -26.96 25.65 -15.33
N SER A 156 -26.11 26.21 -16.19
CA SER A 156 -26.45 26.50 -17.60
C SER A 156 -26.86 25.23 -18.34
N MET A 157 -26.08 24.15 -18.24
CA MET A 157 -26.42 22.86 -18.85
C MET A 157 -27.76 22.31 -18.32
N THR A 158 -27.99 22.39 -17.01
CA THR A 158 -29.24 21.92 -16.40
C THR A 158 -30.45 22.68 -16.93
N ASN A 159 -30.33 24.00 -17.11
CA ASN A 159 -31.38 24.83 -17.67
C ASN A 159 -31.65 24.53 -19.14
N GLU A 160 -30.62 24.21 -19.94
CA GLU A 160 -30.76 23.83 -21.34
C GLU A 160 -31.38 22.44 -21.53
N LEU A 161 -31.10 21.51 -20.62
CA LEU A 161 -31.63 20.13 -20.66
C LEU A 161 -33.01 20.00 -20.00
N ALA A 162 -33.46 21.00 -19.24
CA ALA A 162 -34.81 20.99 -18.68
C ALA A 162 -35.85 21.01 -19.82
N PRO A 163 -36.82 20.08 -19.84
CA PRO A 163 -37.80 20.02 -20.91
C PRO A 163 -38.57 21.34 -21.00
N ALA A 164 -38.57 21.93 -22.20
CA ALA A 164 -39.24 23.20 -22.48
C ALA A 164 -40.74 23.09 -22.18
N GLY A 165 -41.13 23.52 -20.98
CA GLY A 165 -42.53 23.58 -20.57
C GLY A 165 -42.85 23.00 -19.20
N LYS A 166 -42.15 23.40 -18.14
CA LYS A 166 -42.80 23.73 -16.86
C LYS A 166 -42.10 24.96 -16.27
N GLY A 167 -42.86 26.04 -16.15
CA GLY A 167 -42.39 27.38 -15.86
C GLY A 167 -41.62 27.51 -14.54
N ALA A 168 -40.93 28.64 -14.44
CA ALA A 168 -40.28 29.18 -13.27
C ALA A 168 -40.96 28.73 -11.95
N ALA A 169 -40.37 27.73 -11.29
CA ALA A 169 -40.57 27.54 -9.87
C ALA A 169 -39.59 28.48 -9.15
N ALA A 170 -40.17 29.42 -8.41
CA ALA A 170 -39.50 30.48 -7.66
C ALA A 170 -38.34 29.98 -6.77
N PRO A 171 -37.35 30.84 -6.47
CA PRO A 171 -36.27 30.48 -5.57
C PRO A 171 -36.81 30.13 -4.18
N ALA A 172 -36.52 28.92 -3.72
CA ALA A 172 -36.80 28.51 -2.35
C ALA A 172 -35.97 29.38 -1.38
N ALA A 173 -36.66 30.12 -0.52
CA ALA A 173 -36.07 30.95 0.51
C ALA A 173 -35.20 30.12 1.48
N PRO A 174 -34.12 30.69 2.04
CA PRO A 174 -33.27 29.98 2.98
C PRO A 174 -34.02 29.75 4.30
N ALA A 175 -34.13 28.48 4.69
CA ALA A 175 -34.65 28.08 5.99
C ALA A 175 -33.73 28.60 7.11
N LYS A 176 -34.31 29.39 8.02
CA LYS A 176 -33.68 29.77 9.29
C LYS A 176 -33.47 28.51 10.14
N LYS A 177 -32.26 28.39 10.70
CA LYS A 177 -31.79 27.30 11.55
C LYS A 177 -32.19 27.55 13.02
N PRO A 178 -32.46 26.52 13.84
CA PRO A 178 -32.16 26.56 15.28
C PRO A 178 -30.68 26.24 15.55
#